data_AF-A0A1I4T386-F1
#
_entry.id   AF-A0A1I4T386-F1
#
_cell.length_a   1.000
_cell.length_b   1.000
_cell.length_c   1.000
_cell.angle_alpha   90.00
_cell.angle_beta   90.00
_cell.angle_gamma   90.00
#
_symmetry.space_group_name_H-M   'P 1'
#
loop_
_entity.id
_entity.type
_entity.pdbx_description
1 polymer ?
#
loop_
_entity_poly.entity_id
_entity_poly.type
_entity_poly.pdbx_seq_one_letter_code
_entity_poly.pdbx_strand_id
1 'polypeptide(L)'
;MDKAFKLSKGEITRLIPDLGFAFVTDKIAVDGRKVDYMFRNEPESEGDSGWVFYGGGETQDYIDDPNNTSLLSLNTIANYDPEIIGFLTYPPGTEIERKPDGRLQVISGDVDEPKVILQTPVGPGVVHVTDGWSFSADDLLLRRVDGDSLVLWRPGITLWISVYNSDNPDIESRMDTLLEHASPDRTDLQRSGSDQLGKMSYRLVETVEGQNQSAVYMFGFGKTKEIHLSVYFDDESFLGHINKIWDTLTYTGL
;
A
#
# COMPACT_ATOMS: atom_id res chain seq x y z
N MET A 1 -24.34 -27.01 -1.72
CA MET A 1 -23.94 -27.14 -3.13
C MET A 1 -22.56 -26.53 -3.25
N ASP A 2 -21.65 -27.19 -3.97
CA ASP A 2 -20.34 -26.59 -4.26
C ASP A 2 -20.52 -25.55 -5.35
N LYS A 3 -20.37 -24.26 -5.00
CA LYS A 3 -20.38 -23.17 -5.98
C LYS A 3 -19.09 -23.21 -6.80
N ALA A 4 -19.23 -23.07 -8.12
CA ALA A 4 -18.09 -23.00 -9.04
C ALA A 4 -17.59 -21.55 -9.13
N PHE A 5 -16.72 -21.15 -8.21
CA PHE A 5 -16.09 -19.83 -8.24
C PHE A 5 -15.23 -19.62 -9.49
N LYS A 6 -15.20 -18.39 -10.01
CA LYS A 6 -14.42 -18.04 -11.20
C LYS A 6 -12.92 -18.19 -10.97
N LEU A 7 -12.43 -17.71 -9.83
CA LEU A 7 -11.03 -17.82 -9.43
C LEU A 7 -10.84 -19.00 -8.49
N SER A 8 -9.84 -19.83 -8.77
CA SER A 8 -9.38 -20.89 -7.89
C SER A 8 -8.46 -20.35 -6.79
N LYS A 9 -8.27 -21.13 -5.71
CA LYS A 9 -7.38 -20.73 -4.60
C LYS A 9 -5.94 -20.43 -5.05
N GLY A 10 -5.45 -21.11 -6.10
CA GLY A 10 -4.10 -20.90 -6.62
C GLY A 10 -3.93 -19.62 -7.44
N GLU A 11 -5.04 -19.00 -7.86
CA GLU A 11 -5.05 -17.73 -8.59
C GLU A 11 -5.15 -16.51 -7.66
N ILE A 12 -5.46 -16.73 -6.37
CA ILE A 12 -5.58 -15.65 -5.39
C ILE A 12 -4.21 -15.28 -4.85
N THR A 13 -3.85 -14.01 -5.03
CA THR A 13 -2.64 -13.41 -4.47
C THR A 13 -2.97 -12.44 -3.34
N ARG A 14 -1.99 -12.12 -2.50
CA ARG A 14 -2.18 -11.16 -1.41
C ARG A 14 -2.08 -9.74 -1.94
N LEU A 15 -3.21 -9.05 -2.06
CA LEU A 15 -3.30 -7.69 -2.58
C LEU A 15 -3.46 -6.62 -1.49
N ILE A 16 -3.98 -7.01 -0.32
CA ILE A 16 -4.30 -6.11 0.80
C ILE A 16 -3.97 -6.79 2.13
N PRO A 17 -3.86 -6.04 3.25
CA PRO A 17 -3.82 -6.64 4.59
C PRO A 17 -5.10 -7.40 4.91
N ASP A 18 -5.16 -8.07 6.07
CA ASP A 18 -6.37 -8.77 6.45
C ASP A 18 -7.37 -7.75 6.95
N LEU A 19 -8.44 -7.56 6.18
CA LEU A 19 -9.51 -6.61 6.46
C LEU A 19 -10.84 -7.33 6.67
N GLY A 20 -10.82 -8.66 6.84
CA GLY A 20 -12.02 -9.45 7.05
C GLY A 20 -12.72 -9.89 5.76
N PHE A 21 -13.97 -10.30 5.93
CA PHE A 21 -14.85 -10.81 4.88
C PHE A 21 -15.98 -9.86 4.55
N ALA A 22 -16.62 -10.09 3.41
CA ALA A 22 -17.69 -9.28 2.88
C ALA A 22 -18.71 -10.16 2.15
N PHE A 23 -19.93 -9.64 2.05
CA PHE A 23 -20.94 -10.22 1.17
C PHE A 23 -20.65 -9.84 -0.28
N VAL A 24 -20.78 -10.80 -1.18
CA VAL A 24 -20.56 -10.59 -2.60
C VAL A 24 -21.55 -11.42 -3.42
N THR A 25 -22.12 -10.83 -4.46
CA THR A 25 -23.03 -11.55 -5.35
C THR A 25 -22.29 -12.49 -6.29
N ASP A 26 -22.98 -13.53 -6.75
CA ASP A 26 -22.43 -14.49 -7.71
C ASP A 26 -22.19 -13.86 -9.09
N LYS A 27 -22.70 -12.65 -9.36
CA LYS A 27 -22.27 -11.86 -10.52
C LYS A 27 -20.77 -11.57 -10.49
N ILE A 28 -20.20 -11.40 -9.31
CA ILE A 28 -18.75 -11.26 -9.17
C ILE A 28 -18.14 -12.65 -8.98
N ALA A 29 -18.57 -13.39 -7.96
CA ALA A 29 -17.88 -14.60 -7.50
C ALA A 29 -17.94 -15.78 -8.50
N VAL A 30 -19.00 -15.89 -9.30
CA VAL A 30 -19.22 -16.98 -10.26
C VAL A 30 -19.09 -16.47 -11.70
N ASP A 31 -19.79 -15.40 -12.07
CA ASP A 31 -19.76 -14.87 -13.43
C ASP A 31 -18.43 -14.12 -13.73
N GLY A 32 -17.69 -13.71 -12.69
CA GLY A 32 -16.41 -13.01 -12.83
C GLY A 32 -16.54 -11.55 -13.26
N ARG A 33 -17.69 -10.91 -13.02
CA ARG A 33 -17.89 -9.49 -13.33
C ARG A 33 -17.12 -8.64 -12.32
N LYS A 34 -16.74 -7.44 -12.77
CA LYS A 34 -16.23 -6.38 -11.90
C LYS A 34 -17.32 -5.89 -10.96
N VAL A 35 -16.91 -5.27 -9.86
CA VAL A 35 -17.82 -4.58 -8.93
C VAL A 35 -18.42 -3.39 -9.65
N ASP A 36 -19.75 -3.35 -9.70
CA ASP A 36 -20.54 -2.25 -10.28
C ASP A 36 -21.05 -1.31 -9.20
N TYR A 37 -21.41 -1.86 -8.04
CA TYR A 37 -21.87 -1.11 -6.87
C TYR A 37 -21.38 -1.80 -5.59
N MET A 38 -20.98 -1.01 -4.60
CA MET A 38 -20.59 -1.48 -3.27
C MET A 38 -20.99 -0.47 -2.21
N PHE A 39 -21.33 -0.96 -1.02
CA PHE A 39 -21.58 -0.13 0.14
C PHE A 39 -21.05 -0.78 1.42
N ARG A 40 -20.86 0.04 2.45
CA ARG A 40 -20.35 -0.42 3.75
C ARG A 40 -21.36 -0.19 4.87
N ASN A 41 -21.80 -1.27 5.50
CA ASN A 41 -22.58 -1.26 6.74
C ASN A 41 -21.67 -1.24 7.97
N GLU A 42 -22.28 -1.05 9.14
CA GLU A 42 -21.63 -1.40 10.41
C GLU A 42 -21.35 -2.91 10.44
N PRO A 43 -20.12 -3.33 10.80
CA PRO A 43 -19.81 -4.74 11.01
C PRO A 43 -20.75 -5.40 12.02
N GLU A 44 -21.27 -6.59 11.68
CA GLU A 44 -22.17 -7.32 12.59
C GLU A 44 -21.43 -8.26 13.54
N SER A 45 -20.18 -8.61 13.23
CA SER A 45 -19.38 -9.56 14.01
C SER A 45 -17.88 -9.38 13.79
N GLU A 46 -17.07 -10.05 14.60
CA GLU A 46 -15.62 -10.09 14.40
C GLU A 46 -15.27 -10.68 13.03
N GLY A 47 -14.44 -9.97 12.28
CA GLY A 47 -14.02 -10.37 10.93
C GLY A 47 -15.00 -9.96 9.82
N ASP A 48 -16.21 -9.53 10.14
CA ASP A 48 -17.08 -8.87 9.17
C ASP A 48 -16.51 -7.47 8.86
N SER A 49 -16.28 -7.18 7.59
CA SER A 49 -15.78 -5.87 7.17
C SER A 49 -16.88 -4.82 7.06
N GLY A 50 -18.14 -5.26 6.99
CA GLY A 50 -19.31 -4.44 6.67
C GLY A 50 -19.51 -4.19 5.17
N TRP A 51 -18.55 -4.55 4.32
CA TRP A 51 -18.68 -4.34 2.88
C TRP A 51 -19.66 -5.34 2.24
N VAL A 52 -20.41 -4.84 1.25
CA VAL A 52 -21.28 -5.61 0.37
C VAL A 52 -21.00 -5.23 -1.08
N PHE A 53 -20.85 -6.21 -1.97
CA PHE A 53 -20.42 -6.01 -3.36
C PHE A 53 -21.41 -6.62 -4.38
N TYR A 54 -21.74 -5.85 -5.41
CA TYR A 54 -22.65 -6.22 -6.51
C TYR A 54 -21.93 -6.09 -7.86
N GLY A 55 -22.21 -7.01 -8.78
CA GLY A 55 -21.64 -7.04 -10.13
C GLY A 55 -22.51 -6.38 -11.20
N GLY A 56 -23.64 -5.78 -10.81
CA GLY A 56 -24.56 -5.02 -11.64
C GLY A 56 -25.65 -5.87 -12.29
N GLY A 57 -26.86 -5.31 -12.42
CA GLY A 57 -27.99 -5.98 -13.07
C GLY A 57 -28.64 -7.11 -12.26
N GLU A 58 -28.32 -7.24 -10.97
CA GLU A 58 -29.08 -8.05 -10.03
C GLU A 58 -30.50 -7.48 -9.85
N THR A 59 -31.51 -8.36 -9.93
CA THR A 59 -32.91 -8.01 -9.63
C THR A 59 -33.22 -8.26 -8.15
N GLN A 60 -34.35 -7.76 -7.66
CA GLN A 60 -34.78 -8.06 -6.29
C GLN A 60 -34.91 -9.58 -6.05
N ASP A 61 -35.60 -10.30 -6.94
CA ASP A 61 -35.72 -11.77 -6.87
C ASP A 61 -34.36 -12.48 -6.85
N TYR A 62 -33.34 -11.93 -7.52
CA TYR A 62 -31.99 -12.49 -7.50
C TYR A 62 -31.32 -12.26 -6.15
N ILE A 63 -31.44 -11.06 -5.58
CA ILE A 63 -30.84 -10.69 -4.28
C ILE A 63 -31.52 -11.46 -3.13
N ASP A 64 -32.82 -11.70 -3.23
CA ASP A 64 -33.62 -12.40 -2.22
C ASP A 64 -33.30 -13.90 -2.13
N ASP A 65 -32.64 -14.48 -3.14
CA ASP A 65 -32.18 -15.87 -3.10
C ASP A 65 -30.79 -15.96 -2.44
N PRO A 66 -30.67 -16.53 -1.22
CA PRO A 66 -29.39 -16.67 -0.52
C PRO A 66 -28.39 -17.55 -1.27
N ASN A 67 -28.82 -18.33 -2.28
CA ASN A 67 -27.91 -19.08 -3.12
C ASN A 67 -27.16 -18.21 -4.12
N ASN A 68 -27.52 -16.94 -4.32
CA ASN A 68 -26.87 -16.02 -5.25
C ASN A 68 -25.82 -15.11 -4.59
N THR A 69 -25.54 -15.30 -3.31
CA THR A 69 -24.55 -14.54 -2.55
C THR A 69 -23.54 -15.46 -1.87
N SER A 70 -22.35 -14.92 -1.61
CA SER A 70 -21.24 -15.63 -0.98
C SER A 70 -20.55 -14.73 0.04
N LEU A 71 -19.92 -15.32 1.06
CA LEU A 71 -19.02 -14.63 1.97
C LEU A 71 -17.58 -14.91 1.54
N LEU A 72 -16.87 -13.88 1.10
CA LEU A 72 -15.47 -13.97 0.68
C LEU A 72 -14.61 -12.97 1.45
N SER A 73 -13.32 -13.29 1.63
CA SER A 73 -12.38 -12.30 2.16
C SER A 73 -12.28 -11.11 1.19
N LEU A 74 -12.10 -9.91 1.73
CA LEU A 74 -11.88 -8.71 0.90
C LEU A 74 -10.69 -8.89 -0.04
N ASN A 75 -9.67 -9.64 0.38
CA ASN A 75 -8.52 -9.95 -0.47
C ASN A 75 -8.94 -10.78 -1.70
N THR A 76 -9.85 -11.74 -1.52
CA THR A 76 -10.37 -12.52 -2.65
C THR A 76 -11.09 -11.60 -3.62
N ILE A 77 -11.99 -10.73 -3.14
CA ILE A 77 -12.77 -9.80 -3.99
C ILE A 77 -11.83 -8.81 -4.72
N ALA A 78 -10.77 -8.35 -4.07
CA ALA A 78 -9.75 -7.51 -4.71
C ALA A 78 -8.99 -8.23 -5.84
N ASN A 79 -8.92 -9.57 -5.85
CA ASN A 79 -8.37 -10.31 -6.99
C ASN A 79 -9.37 -10.40 -8.17
N TYR A 80 -10.68 -10.29 -7.93
CA TYR A 80 -11.68 -10.12 -8.99
C TYR A 80 -11.65 -8.71 -9.57
N ASP A 81 -11.49 -7.70 -8.70
CA ASP A 81 -11.51 -6.30 -9.09
C ASP A 81 -10.54 -5.45 -8.24
N PRO A 82 -9.28 -5.28 -8.69
CA PRO A 82 -8.29 -4.51 -7.95
C PRO A 82 -8.63 -3.03 -7.75
N GLU A 83 -9.58 -2.48 -8.51
CA GLU A 83 -9.98 -1.07 -8.38
C GLU A 83 -10.65 -0.77 -7.04
N ILE A 84 -11.20 -1.79 -6.36
CA ILE A 84 -11.81 -1.59 -5.03
C ILE A 84 -10.78 -1.27 -3.96
N ILE A 85 -9.50 -1.61 -4.15
CA ILE A 85 -8.46 -1.54 -3.12
C ILE A 85 -8.40 -0.15 -2.49
N GLY A 86 -8.47 0.91 -3.31
CA GLY A 86 -8.44 2.30 -2.85
C GLY A 86 -9.62 2.72 -1.96
N PHE A 87 -10.69 1.93 -1.92
CA PHE A 87 -11.91 2.26 -1.19
C PHE A 87 -12.09 1.44 0.09
N LEU A 88 -11.33 0.35 0.29
CA LEU A 88 -11.61 -0.62 1.36
C LEU A 88 -11.46 -0.06 2.80
N THR A 89 -10.84 1.10 2.95
CA THR A 89 -10.66 1.80 4.22
C THR A 89 -11.72 2.86 4.50
N TYR A 90 -12.63 3.14 3.56
CA TYR A 90 -13.73 4.10 3.76
C TYR A 90 -14.68 3.62 4.87
N PRO A 91 -15.23 4.52 5.69
CA PRO A 91 -16.03 4.15 6.87
C PRO A 91 -17.41 3.56 6.50
N PRO A 92 -18.12 2.93 7.46
CA PRO A 92 -19.53 2.59 7.32
C PRO A 92 -20.38 3.80 6.88
N GLY A 93 -21.43 3.56 6.09
CA GLY A 93 -22.23 4.59 5.42
C GLY A 93 -21.71 5.00 4.03
N THR A 94 -20.59 4.44 3.58
CA THR A 94 -20.05 4.70 2.24
C THR A 94 -20.80 3.94 1.17
N GLU A 95 -21.14 4.62 0.08
CA GLU A 95 -21.68 4.03 -1.15
C GLU A 95 -20.80 4.41 -2.35
N ILE A 96 -20.47 3.44 -3.19
CA ILE A 96 -19.60 3.60 -4.36
C ILE A 96 -20.23 2.92 -5.57
N GLU A 97 -20.19 3.60 -6.71
CA GLU A 97 -20.73 3.11 -7.98
C GLU A 97 -19.68 3.22 -9.09
N ARG A 98 -19.64 2.23 -9.98
CA ARG A 98 -18.87 2.27 -11.23
C ARG A 98 -19.61 3.13 -12.25
N LYS A 99 -18.98 4.24 -12.65
CA LYS A 99 -19.55 5.16 -13.63
C LYS A 99 -19.40 4.64 -15.07
N PRO A 100 -20.09 5.23 -16.05
CA PRO A 100 -19.99 4.83 -17.46
C PRO A 100 -18.59 4.94 -18.07
N ASP A 101 -17.70 5.75 -17.47
CA ASP A 101 -16.28 5.83 -17.85
C ASP A 101 -15.43 4.64 -17.32
N GLY A 102 -16.09 3.73 -16.59
CA GLY A 102 -15.51 2.53 -16.02
C GLY A 102 -14.87 2.73 -14.65
N ARG A 103 -14.92 3.91 -14.03
CA ARG A 103 -14.27 4.17 -12.74
C ARG A 103 -15.24 4.11 -11.56
N LEU A 104 -14.79 3.55 -10.46
CA LEU A 104 -15.50 3.60 -9.18
C LEU A 104 -15.45 5.02 -8.61
N GLN A 105 -16.59 5.51 -8.12
CA GLN A 105 -16.73 6.83 -7.48
C GLN A 105 -17.62 6.73 -6.25
N VAL A 106 -17.23 7.40 -5.17
CA VAL A 106 -18.07 7.58 -3.98
C VAL A 106 -19.28 8.43 -4.36
N ILE A 107 -20.47 7.96 -4.03
CA ILE A 107 -21.76 8.64 -4.31
C ILE A 107 -22.49 9.07 -3.04
N SER A 108 -22.08 8.55 -1.87
CA SER A 108 -22.54 9.05 -0.57
C SER A 108 -22.00 10.46 -0.33
N GLY A 109 -22.87 11.42 -0.02
CA GLY A 109 -22.51 12.84 0.05
C GLY A 109 -21.72 13.28 1.28
N ASP A 110 -21.87 12.60 2.41
CA ASP A 110 -21.35 13.02 3.72
C ASP A 110 -20.42 11.95 4.32
N VAL A 111 -19.34 11.61 3.62
CA VAL A 111 -18.35 10.64 4.10
C VAL A 111 -16.95 11.26 4.10
N ASP A 112 -16.30 11.23 5.26
CA ASP A 112 -14.92 11.66 5.39
C ASP A 112 -13.97 10.70 4.65
N GLU A 113 -13.07 11.25 3.85
CA GLU A 113 -12.02 10.46 3.21
C GLU A 113 -11.08 9.89 4.29
N PRO A 114 -10.81 8.57 4.26
CA PRO A 114 -9.96 7.97 5.28
C PRO A 114 -8.51 8.41 5.11
N LYS A 115 -7.82 8.64 6.24
CA LYS A 115 -6.39 9.01 6.27
C LYS A 115 -5.49 7.97 5.58
N VAL A 116 -5.91 6.71 5.61
CA VAL A 116 -5.19 5.59 5.01
C VAL A 116 -5.93 5.16 3.76
N ILE A 117 -5.25 5.21 2.62
CA ILE A 117 -5.77 4.75 1.33
C ILE A 117 -4.87 3.62 0.83
N LEU A 118 -5.41 2.41 0.72
CA LEU A 118 -4.66 1.29 0.15
C LEU A 118 -4.44 1.50 -1.36
N GLN A 119 -3.38 0.92 -1.89
CA GLN A 119 -3.07 0.93 -3.32
C GLN A 119 -2.63 -0.46 -3.75
N THR A 120 -2.65 -0.71 -5.06
CA THR A 120 -2.14 -1.97 -5.61
C THR A 120 -0.70 -2.21 -5.13
N PRO A 121 -0.37 -3.42 -4.66
CA PRO A 121 0.98 -3.77 -4.27
C PRO A 121 2.01 -3.53 -5.38
N VAL A 122 3.28 -3.45 -4.99
CA VAL A 122 4.41 -3.25 -5.90
C VAL A 122 5.49 -4.30 -5.69
N GLY A 123 6.33 -4.50 -6.69
CA GLY A 123 7.32 -5.58 -6.69
C GLY A 123 6.71 -6.95 -7.01
N PRO A 124 7.53 -8.02 -7.06
CA PRO A 124 8.99 -7.96 -7.10
C PRO A 124 9.49 -7.25 -8.37
N GLY A 125 10.72 -6.75 -8.34
CA GLY A 125 11.32 -5.97 -9.43
C GLY A 125 11.42 -4.48 -9.12
N VAL A 126 11.41 -3.65 -10.16
CA VAL A 126 11.56 -2.19 -10.02
C VAL A 126 10.29 -1.58 -9.46
N VAL A 127 10.44 -0.88 -8.33
CA VAL A 127 9.41 -0.10 -7.67
C VAL A 127 9.63 1.37 -8.03
N HIS A 128 8.67 1.95 -8.74
CA HIS A 128 8.63 3.38 -9.01
C HIS A 128 7.91 4.09 -7.86
N VAL A 129 8.64 4.89 -7.10
CA VAL A 129 8.09 5.70 -5.99
C VAL A 129 7.46 6.97 -6.54
N THR A 130 8.17 7.63 -7.46
CA THR A 130 7.73 8.80 -8.24
C THR A 130 8.30 8.70 -9.66
N ASP A 131 8.01 9.67 -10.53
CA ASP A 131 8.61 9.75 -11.87
C ASP A 131 10.15 9.80 -11.86
N GLY A 132 10.77 10.25 -10.76
CA GLY A 132 12.21 10.37 -10.63
C GLY A 132 12.87 9.30 -9.76
N TRP A 133 12.17 8.75 -8.77
CA TRP A 133 12.76 7.84 -7.78
C TRP A 133 12.32 6.40 -7.97
N SER A 134 13.29 5.49 -8.01
CA SER A 134 13.01 4.05 -8.05
C SER A 134 14.05 3.24 -7.27
N PHE A 135 13.67 2.03 -6.87
CA PHE A 135 14.56 1.01 -6.32
C PHE A 135 14.02 -0.39 -6.67
N SER A 136 14.79 -1.44 -6.42
CA SER A 136 14.35 -2.82 -6.63
C SER A 136 13.92 -3.51 -5.33
N ALA A 137 12.82 -4.26 -5.37
CA ALA A 137 12.35 -5.13 -4.30
C ALA A 137 12.41 -6.61 -4.72
N ASP A 138 12.79 -7.50 -3.80
CA ASP A 138 12.79 -8.97 -4.05
C ASP A 138 11.40 -9.58 -3.99
N ASP A 139 10.50 -8.93 -3.27
CA ASP A 139 9.20 -9.45 -2.91
C ASP A 139 8.10 -8.45 -3.28
N LEU A 140 6.87 -8.97 -3.30
CA LEU A 140 5.67 -8.14 -3.33
C LEU A 140 5.54 -7.37 -2.01
N LEU A 141 5.34 -6.06 -2.09
CA LEU A 141 5.08 -5.17 -0.98
C LEU A 141 3.67 -4.59 -1.11
N LEU A 142 2.87 -4.77 -0.06
CA LEU A 142 1.61 -4.04 0.08
C LEU A 142 1.88 -2.54 0.10
N ARG A 143 0.93 -1.76 -0.41
CA ARG A 143 1.11 -0.32 -0.64
C ARG A 143 -0.08 0.47 -0.10
N ARG A 144 0.20 1.60 0.53
CA ARG A 144 -0.81 2.56 0.98
C ARG A 144 -0.24 3.97 1.03
N VAL A 145 -1.12 4.95 0.97
CA VAL A 145 -0.84 6.31 1.41
C VAL A 145 -1.38 6.46 2.82
N ASP A 146 -0.58 7.02 3.72
CA ASP A 146 -0.95 7.30 5.12
C ASP A 146 -0.57 8.75 5.42
N GLY A 147 -1.57 9.66 5.35
CA GLY A 147 -1.30 11.10 5.29
C GLY A 147 -0.44 11.45 4.07
N ASP A 148 0.71 12.08 4.30
CA ASP A 148 1.63 12.51 3.23
C ASP A 148 2.70 11.46 2.89
N SER A 149 2.67 10.29 3.53
CA SER A 149 3.68 9.24 3.35
C SER A 149 3.18 8.12 2.46
N LEU A 150 4.03 7.68 1.54
CA LEU A 150 3.88 6.38 0.90
C LEU A 150 4.42 5.31 1.85
N VAL A 151 3.64 4.27 2.11
CA VAL A 151 4.08 3.15 2.95
C VAL A 151 4.07 1.87 2.13
N LEU A 152 5.21 1.18 2.10
CA LEU A 152 5.40 -0.12 1.47
C LEU A 152 5.74 -1.14 2.55
N TRP A 153 5.03 -2.27 2.60
CA TRP A 153 5.28 -3.24 3.67
C TRP A 153 4.92 -4.68 3.31
N ARG A 154 5.47 -5.59 4.10
CA ARG A 154 5.04 -6.98 4.25
C ARG A 154 5.35 -7.41 5.69
N PRO A 155 4.93 -8.60 6.14
CA PRO A 155 5.31 -9.07 7.48
C PRO A 155 6.83 -8.97 7.71
N GLY A 156 7.21 -8.31 8.80
CA GLY A 156 8.59 -8.11 9.24
C GLY A 156 9.38 -6.96 8.61
N ILE A 157 8.83 -6.22 7.64
CA ILE A 157 9.49 -5.01 7.12
C ILE A 157 8.47 -3.96 6.65
N THR A 158 8.67 -2.72 7.10
CA THR A 158 7.83 -1.56 6.73
C THR A 158 8.72 -0.38 6.33
N LEU A 159 8.48 0.16 5.15
CA LEU A 159 9.15 1.33 4.60
C LEU A 159 8.18 2.50 4.62
N TRP A 160 8.48 3.52 5.41
CA TRP A 160 7.84 4.83 5.31
C TRP A 160 8.65 5.70 4.37
N ILE A 161 8.00 6.26 3.34
CA ILE A 161 8.67 6.96 2.25
C ILE A 161 8.05 8.34 2.07
N SER A 162 8.90 9.36 2.13
CA SER A 162 8.55 10.75 1.87
C SER A 162 9.44 11.31 0.77
N VAL A 163 8.87 12.13 -0.11
CA VAL A 163 9.61 12.81 -1.18
C VAL A 163 9.44 14.31 -1.04
N TYR A 164 10.55 15.02 -1.12
CA TYR A 164 10.60 16.47 -0.98
C TYR A 164 11.21 17.10 -2.24
N ASN A 165 10.80 18.34 -2.53
CA ASN A 165 11.51 19.19 -3.48
C ASN A 165 12.65 19.91 -2.76
N SER A 166 13.72 20.22 -3.49
CA SER A 166 14.84 20.99 -2.98
C SER A 166 15.23 22.09 -3.95
N ASP A 167 15.31 23.31 -3.43
CA ASP A 167 15.82 24.48 -4.16
C ASP A 167 17.34 24.62 -4.06
N ASN A 168 18.00 23.78 -3.24
CA ASN A 168 19.45 23.75 -3.10
C ASN A 168 20.06 22.64 -3.98
N PRO A 169 20.76 22.99 -5.08
CA PRO A 169 21.37 22.01 -5.95
C PRO A 169 22.64 21.38 -5.36
N ASP A 170 23.20 21.92 -4.27
CA ASP A 170 24.37 21.38 -3.59
C ASP A 170 23.97 20.16 -2.74
N ILE A 171 24.18 18.98 -3.33
CA ILE A 171 23.86 17.68 -2.73
C ILE A 171 24.68 17.45 -1.44
N GLU A 172 25.98 17.75 -1.45
CA GLU A 172 26.85 17.50 -0.29
C GLU A 172 26.44 18.40 0.88
N SER A 173 26.15 19.68 0.62
CA SER A 173 25.66 20.61 1.65
C SER A 173 24.34 20.14 2.28
N ARG A 174 23.43 19.55 1.50
CA ARG A 174 22.17 18.97 2.00
C ARG A 174 22.40 17.72 2.84
N MET A 175 23.33 16.86 2.43
CA MET A 175 23.72 15.68 3.20
C MET A 175 24.31 16.08 4.57
N ASP A 176 25.19 17.08 4.59
CA ASP A 176 25.77 17.61 5.82
C ASP A 176 24.70 18.22 6.73
N THR A 177 23.79 19.04 6.18
CA THR A 177 22.66 19.63 6.92
C THR A 177 21.77 18.56 7.55
N LEU A 178 21.51 17.45 6.84
CA LEU A 178 20.72 16.34 7.38
C LEU A 178 21.45 15.69 8.56
N LEU A 179 22.78 15.49 8.47
CA LEU A 179 23.57 14.87 9.52
C LEU A 179 23.70 15.72 10.79
N GLU A 180 23.61 17.04 10.68
CA GLU A 180 23.57 17.95 11.84
C GLU A 180 22.33 17.69 12.72
N HIS A 181 21.22 17.27 12.10
CA HIS A 181 19.95 16.97 12.77
C HIS A 181 19.75 15.48 13.05
N ALA A 182 20.62 14.61 12.50
CA ALA A 182 20.54 13.18 12.71
C ALA A 182 20.86 12.81 14.17
N SER A 183 20.18 11.79 14.69
CA SER A 183 20.36 11.31 16.06
C SER A 183 21.84 11.04 16.39
N PRO A 184 22.33 11.44 17.58
CA PRO A 184 23.69 11.14 18.01
C PRO A 184 23.90 9.64 18.26
N ASP A 185 22.82 8.87 18.47
CA ASP A 185 22.87 7.43 18.73
C ASP A 185 22.94 6.58 17.45
N ARG A 186 23.07 7.24 16.28
CA ARG A 186 23.16 6.55 15.00
C ARG A 186 24.39 5.66 14.91
N THR A 187 24.22 4.50 14.28
CA THR A 187 25.30 3.58 13.97
C THR A 187 25.37 3.31 12.48
N ASP A 188 26.44 2.68 12.02
CA ASP A 188 26.60 2.20 10.64
C ASP A 188 26.29 3.28 9.56
N LEU A 189 26.78 4.50 9.78
CA LEU A 189 26.65 5.59 8.81
C LEU A 189 27.38 5.21 7.52
N GLN A 190 26.63 5.18 6.43
CA GLN A 190 27.13 5.04 5.06
C GLN A 190 26.77 6.27 4.26
N ARG A 191 27.68 6.69 3.39
CA ARG A 191 27.46 7.78 2.44
C ARG A 191 28.11 7.45 1.11
N SER A 192 27.46 7.83 0.03
CA SER A 192 28.02 7.77 -1.32
C SER A 192 27.44 8.92 -2.14
N GLY A 193 28.18 9.46 -3.10
CA GLY A 193 27.73 10.65 -3.80
C GLY A 193 28.46 10.89 -5.11
N SER A 194 27.75 11.58 -5.99
CA SER A 194 28.23 12.20 -7.22
C SER A 194 27.41 13.48 -7.45
N ASP A 195 27.79 14.30 -8.42
CA ASP A 195 27.06 15.53 -8.79
C ASP A 195 25.60 15.30 -9.23
N GLN A 196 25.19 14.05 -9.48
CA GLN A 196 23.81 13.71 -9.91
C GLN A 196 22.98 13.01 -8.83
N LEU A 197 23.64 12.32 -7.90
CA LEU A 197 22.98 11.51 -6.88
C LEU A 197 23.87 11.39 -5.65
N GLY A 198 23.38 11.88 -4.53
CA GLY A 198 23.85 11.56 -3.19
C GLY A 198 22.98 10.48 -2.55
N LYS A 199 23.59 9.60 -1.76
CA LYS A 199 22.90 8.65 -0.91
C LYS A 199 23.53 8.66 0.47
N MET A 200 22.70 8.52 1.49
CA MET A 200 23.13 8.36 2.86
C MET A 200 22.24 7.36 3.59
N SER A 201 22.80 6.59 4.50
CA SER A 201 22.01 5.77 5.41
C SER A 201 22.67 5.65 6.77
N TYR A 202 21.88 5.45 7.81
CA TYR A 202 22.38 5.05 9.12
C TYR A 202 21.35 4.17 9.82
N ARG A 203 21.80 3.44 10.84
CA ARG A 203 20.95 2.60 11.68
C ARG A 203 20.57 3.33 12.96
N LEU A 204 19.37 3.02 13.44
CA LEU A 204 18.91 3.38 14.77
C LEU A 204 18.18 2.19 15.40
N VAL A 205 18.18 2.16 16.73
CA VAL A 205 17.25 1.36 17.51
C VAL A 205 16.33 2.32 18.22
N GLU A 206 15.06 2.33 17.83
CA GLU A 206 14.04 3.21 18.38
C GLU A 206 13.28 2.51 19.51
N THR A 207 12.75 3.27 20.46
CA THR A 207 11.82 2.75 21.44
C THR A 207 10.40 3.09 21.02
N VAL A 208 9.65 2.08 20.55
CA VAL A 208 8.26 2.20 20.12
C VAL A 208 7.40 1.39 21.08
N GLU A 209 6.46 2.05 21.76
CA GLU A 209 5.58 1.41 22.76
C GLU A 209 6.34 0.60 23.84
N GLY A 210 7.55 1.04 24.20
CA GLY A 210 8.41 0.38 25.18
C GLY A 210 9.21 -0.82 24.66
N GLN A 211 9.12 -1.13 23.36
CA GLN A 211 9.92 -2.15 22.69
C GLN A 211 10.99 -1.52 21.80
N ASN A 212 12.14 -2.20 21.71
CA ASN A 212 13.20 -1.80 20.80
C ASN A 212 12.84 -2.22 19.37
N GLN A 213 12.80 -1.26 18.47
CA GLN A 213 12.54 -1.45 17.06
C GLN A 213 13.78 -1.09 16.25
N SER A 214 14.32 -2.05 15.51
CA SER A 214 15.44 -1.79 14.59
C SER A 214 14.95 -1.01 13.39
N ALA A 215 15.74 0.01 13.01
CA ALA A 215 15.46 0.88 11.87
C ALA A 215 16.72 1.14 11.03
N VAL A 216 16.53 1.24 9.71
CA VAL A 216 17.48 1.87 8.78
C VAL A 216 16.82 3.12 8.23
N TYR A 217 17.47 4.25 8.44
CA TYR A 217 17.14 5.50 7.78
C TYR A 217 17.98 5.63 6.51
N MET A 218 17.33 5.86 5.38
CA MET A 218 17.97 5.97 4.08
C MET A 218 17.48 7.22 3.35
N PHE A 219 18.41 7.92 2.72
CA PHE A 219 18.20 9.20 2.08
C PHE A 219 18.80 9.17 0.69
N GLY A 220 18.04 9.62 -0.30
CA GLY A 220 18.51 9.87 -1.65
C GLY A 220 18.38 11.34 -1.99
N PHE A 221 19.42 11.93 -2.55
CA PHE A 221 19.52 13.35 -2.91
C PHE A 221 19.75 13.47 -4.40
N GLY A 222 18.72 13.88 -5.15
CA GLY A 222 18.83 14.31 -6.53
C GLY A 222 19.01 15.83 -6.60
N LYS A 223 19.18 16.38 -7.81
CA LYS A 223 19.38 17.82 -8.04
C LYS A 223 18.27 18.70 -7.48
N THR A 224 17.02 18.29 -7.68
CA THR A 224 15.82 19.08 -7.38
C THR A 224 14.86 18.40 -6.42
N LYS A 225 15.15 17.15 -6.05
CA LYS A 225 14.30 16.33 -5.18
C LYS A 225 15.14 15.48 -4.24
N GLU A 226 14.54 15.06 -3.14
CA GLU A 226 15.06 14.05 -2.22
C GLU A 226 14.00 13.06 -1.81
N ILE A 227 14.44 11.86 -1.46
CA ILE A 227 13.60 10.78 -0.95
C ILE A 227 14.15 10.32 0.39
N HIS A 228 13.28 10.25 1.38
CA HIS A 228 13.61 9.81 2.74
C HIS A 228 12.83 8.51 3.00
N LEU A 229 13.54 7.48 3.44
CA LEU A 229 12.98 6.19 3.80
C LEU A 229 13.32 5.88 5.26
N SER A 230 12.29 5.66 6.08
CA SER A 230 12.44 5.03 7.40
C SER A 230 12.01 3.58 7.29
N VAL A 231 12.97 2.66 7.40
CA VAL A 231 12.75 1.22 7.21
C VAL A 231 12.82 0.51 8.55
N TYR A 232 11.67 0.09 9.05
CA TYR A 232 11.54 -0.70 10.27
C TYR A 232 11.48 -2.18 9.93
N PHE A 233 12.18 -3.00 10.72
CA PHE A 233 12.26 -4.44 10.48
C PHE A 233 12.44 -5.25 11.76
N ASP A 234 11.92 -6.48 11.77
CA ASP A 234 11.81 -7.29 12.99
C ASP A 234 13.16 -7.89 13.41
N ASP A 235 14.00 -8.29 12.45
CA ASP A 235 15.29 -8.91 12.71
C ASP A 235 16.30 -8.77 11.55
N GLU A 236 17.58 -9.06 11.81
CA GLU A 236 18.69 -8.86 10.87
C GLU A 236 18.56 -9.66 9.55
N SER A 237 17.67 -10.65 9.45
CA SER A 237 17.43 -11.36 8.18
C SER A 237 16.90 -10.44 7.08
N PHE A 238 16.28 -9.31 7.45
CA PHE A 238 15.78 -8.32 6.49
C PHE A 238 16.87 -7.41 5.92
N LEU A 239 18.08 -7.40 6.48
CA LEU A 239 19.17 -6.54 5.98
C LEU A 239 19.51 -6.78 4.51
N GLY A 240 19.38 -8.02 4.01
CA GLY A 240 19.60 -8.31 2.59
C GLY A 240 18.66 -7.53 1.67
N HIS A 241 17.38 -7.45 2.04
CA HIS A 241 16.38 -6.69 1.30
C HIS A 241 16.63 -5.18 1.39
N ILE A 242 17.02 -4.69 2.57
CA ILE A 242 17.34 -3.27 2.80
C ILE A 242 18.58 -2.84 2.00
N ASN A 243 19.62 -3.68 1.98
CA ASN A 243 20.82 -3.45 1.19
C ASN A 243 20.51 -3.42 -0.31
N LYS A 244 19.60 -4.28 -0.79
CA LYS A 244 19.16 -4.22 -2.18
C LYS A 244 18.47 -2.90 -2.52
N ILE A 245 17.61 -2.38 -1.63
CA ILE A 245 16.99 -1.06 -1.81
C ILE A 245 18.07 0.01 -1.88
N TRP A 246 19.04 0.00 -0.96
CA TRP A 246 20.18 0.92 -0.95
C TRP A 246 20.97 0.90 -2.26
N ASP A 247 21.40 -0.29 -2.69
CA ASP A 247 22.24 -0.49 -3.87
C ASP A 247 21.53 -0.03 -5.14
N THR A 248 20.22 -0.26 -5.23
CA THR A 248 19.41 0.00 -6.43
C THR A 248 18.63 1.30 -6.40
N LEU A 249 18.69 2.07 -5.31
CA LEU A 249 18.08 3.39 -5.25
C LEU A 249 18.67 4.29 -6.33
N THR A 250 17.82 4.83 -7.20
CA THR A 250 18.25 5.67 -8.32
C THR A 250 17.33 6.87 -8.48
N TYR A 251 17.91 7.96 -8.99
CA TYR A 251 17.20 9.17 -9.40
C TYR A 251 17.41 9.41 -10.89
N THR A 252 16.32 9.53 -11.65
CA THR A 252 16.32 9.85 -13.09
C THR A 252 15.61 11.16 -13.41
N GLY A 253 15.20 11.92 -12.40
CA GLY A 253 14.59 13.24 -12.62
C GLY A 253 15.61 14.25 -13.12
N LEU A 254 15.20 15.07 -14.09
CA LEU A 254 16.00 16.19 -14.60
C LEU A 254 16.09 17.35 -13.61
#